data_AF-A0A2N4SU16-F1
#
_entry.id   AF-A0A2N4SU16-F1
#
_cell.length_a   1.000
_cell.length_b   1.000
_cell.length_c   1.000
_cell.angle_alpha   90.00
_cell.angle_beta   90.00
_cell.angle_gamma   90.00
#
_symmetry.space_group_name_H-M   'P 1'
#
loop_
_entity.id
_entity.type
_entity.pdbx_description
1 polymer ?
#
loop_
_entity_poly.entity_id
_entity_poly.type
_entity_poly.pdbx_seq_one_letter_code
_entity_poly.pdbx_strand_id
1 'polypeptide(L)'
;MQIATPTDVSLELSELGHILKNLGIILDDKPIQDSAQQVLGSRSGLWYYQIDQLLIEVGGKGLKYFPTHASGTTQCRLDMTVEGYETRVNDDDDPLKHNGVQIFLSSSVGAKKYNAAWHFDAQGARGTSHYLHPRYHMTFGGLQLFPQLSVDNGQHQMRNLLLLDSPRFSHPPLDLVLAVDFILSHFAGPKWASARQSADYVQHLKRSQERLWKPYFSSAAKICAGAPHAWGPSPWPQLV
;
A
#
# COMPACT_ATOMS: atom_id res chain seq x y z
N MET A 1 -13.26 11.57 16.65
CA MET A 1 -12.49 10.78 15.66
C MET A 1 -12.19 9.42 16.30
N GLN A 2 -12.33 8.31 15.57
CA GLN A 2 -12.28 6.98 16.16
C GLN A 2 -10.81 6.62 16.50
N ILE A 3 -10.53 6.51 17.79
CA ILE A 3 -9.34 5.85 18.34
C ILE A 3 -9.35 4.42 17.79
N ALA A 4 -8.21 3.95 17.27
CA ALA A 4 -8.10 2.61 16.72
C ALA A 4 -7.42 1.74 17.78
N THR A 5 -8.22 1.11 18.65
CA THR A 5 -7.67 0.16 19.61
C THR A 5 -7.17 -1.09 18.89
N PRO A 6 -6.26 -1.87 19.47
CA PRO A 6 -5.88 -3.17 18.90
C PRO A 6 -7.10 -4.07 18.61
N THR A 7 -8.13 -4.02 19.45
CA THR A 7 -9.38 -4.77 19.23
C THR A 7 -10.13 -4.26 18.00
N ASP A 8 -10.25 -2.95 17.82
CA ASP A 8 -10.94 -2.38 16.64
C ASP A 8 -10.21 -2.73 15.35
N VAL A 9 -8.87 -2.61 15.34
CA VAL A 9 -8.04 -2.94 14.17
C VAL A 9 -8.10 -4.43 13.86
N SER A 10 -8.04 -5.29 14.89
CA SER A 10 -8.17 -6.75 14.73
C SER A 10 -9.52 -7.12 14.09
N LEU A 11 -10.62 -6.59 14.63
CA LEU A 11 -11.96 -6.83 14.11
C LEU A 11 -12.10 -6.37 12.66
N GLU A 12 -11.62 -5.16 12.35
CA GLU A 12 -11.65 -4.61 11.00
C GLU A 12 -10.87 -5.47 10.00
N LEU A 13 -9.69 -5.97 10.37
CA LEU A 13 -8.92 -6.88 9.52
C LEU A 13 -9.69 -8.19 9.28
N SER A 14 -10.23 -8.79 10.33
CA SER A 14 -11.01 -10.03 10.21
C SER A 14 -12.25 -9.87 9.33
N GLU A 15 -13.01 -8.79 9.52
CA GLU A 15 -14.18 -8.45 8.70
C GLU A 15 -13.79 -8.22 7.24
N LEU A 16 -12.73 -7.44 6.99
CA LEU A 16 -12.22 -7.21 5.64
C LEU A 16 -11.82 -8.51 4.96
N GLY A 17 -11.10 -9.41 5.65
CA GLY A 17 -10.68 -10.69 5.10
C GLY A 17 -11.88 -11.51 4.57
N HIS A 18 -12.94 -11.60 5.37
CA HIS A 18 -14.17 -12.28 4.96
C HIS A 18 -14.87 -11.57 3.79
N ILE A 19 -14.95 -10.24 3.81
CA ILE A 19 -15.53 -9.45 2.71
C ILE A 19 -14.78 -9.71 1.40
N LEU A 20 -13.45 -9.64 1.40
CA LEU A 20 -12.63 -9.82 0.21
C LEU A 20 -12.76 -11.23 -0.36
N LYS A 21 -12.82 -12.24 0.51
CA LYS A 21 -13.04 -13.63 0.10
C LYS A 21 -14.43 -13.84 -0.50
N ASN A 22 -15.47 -13.31 0.12
CA ASN A 22 -16.85 -13.40 -0.36
C ASN A 22 -17.04 -12.68 -1.71
N LEU A 23 -16.32 -11.59 -1.94
CA LEU A 23 -16.29 -10.87 -3.23
C LEU A 23 -15.41 -11.55 -4.29
N GLY A 24 -14.72 -12.66 -3.94
CA GLY A 24 -13.79 -13.35 -4.84
C GLY A 24 -12.58 -12.49 -5.22
N ILE A 25 -12.19 -11.53 -4.38
CA ILE A 25 -11.00 -10.69 -4.59
C ILE A 25 -9.73 -11.45 -4.20
N ILE A 26 -9.83 -12.23 -3.13
CA ILE A 26 -8.80 -13.15 -2.64
C ILE A 26 -9.39 -14.56 -2.56
N LEU A 27 -8.53 -15.57 -2.69
CA LEU A 27 -8.93 -16.97 -2.51
C LEU A 27 -8.79 -17.44 -1.06
N ASP A 28 -7.81 -16.88 -0.35
CA ASP A 28 -7.46 -17.25 1.01
C ASP A 28 -7.37 -15.98 1.87
N ASP A 29 -8.19 -15.93 2.93
CA ASP A 29 -8.19 -14.86 3.93
C ASP A 29 -7.27 -15.16 5.11
N LYS A 30 -6.66 -16.36 5.19
CA LYS A 30 -5.77 -16.75 6.29
C LYS A 30 -4.66 -15.73 6.56
N PRO A 31 -3.94 -15.15 5.57
CA PRO A 31 -2.92 -14.14 5.86
C PRO A 31 -3.50 -12.95 6.63
N ILE A 32 -4.72 -12.51 6.30
CA ILE A 32 -5.38 -11.40 6.97
C ILE A 32 -5.85 -11.82 8.37
N GLN A 33 -6.39 -13.03 8.52
CA GLN A 33 -6.84 -13.53 9.82
C GLN A 33 -5.67 -13.73 10.80
N ASP A 34 -4.53 -14.23 10.33
CA ASP A 34 -3.30 -14.36 11.13
C ASP A 34 -2.84 -12.97 11.61
N SER A 35 -2.85 -11.97 10.73
CA SER A 35 -2.54 -10.58 11.06
C SER A 35 -3.54 -9.99 12.06
N ALA A 36 -4.83 -10.26 11.92
CA ALA A 36 -5.86 -9.82 12.86
C ALA A 36 -5.59 -10.36 14.27
N GLN A 37 -5.16 -11.62 14.40
CA GLN A 37 -4.76 -12.20 15.68
C GLN A 37 -3.47 -11.57 16.22
N GLN A 38 -2.50 -11.27 15.34
CA GLN A 38 -1.25 -10.61 15.71
C GLN A 38 -1.49 -9.25 16.37
N VAL A 39 -2.47 -8.48 15.88
CA VAL A 39 -2.81 -7.16 16.44
C VAL A 39 -3.14 -7.25 17.94
N LEU A 40 -3.83 -8.30 18.39
CA LEU A 40 -4.23 -8.46 19.79
C LEU A 40 -3.03 -8.66 20.74
N GLY A 41 -1.87 -9.08 20.21
CA GLY A 41 -0.61 -9.20 20.94
C GLY A 41 0.24 -7.92 20.95
N SER A 42 -0.29 -6.79 20.49
CA SER A 42 0.46 -5.54 20.38
C SER A 42 0.89 -4.97 21.72
N ARG A 43 1.97 -4.16 21.69
CA ARG A 43 2.49 -3.46 22.88
C ARG A 43 1.53 -2.35 23.30
N SER A 44 1.44 -2.07 24.60
CA SER A 44 0.62 -0.98 25.14
C SER A 44 0.82 0.34 24.40
N GLY A 45 -0.28 1.00 24.00
CA GLY A 45 -0.26 2.29 23.29
C GLY A 45 -0.02 2.18 21.78
N LEU A 46 0.18 0.99 21.25
CA LEU A 46 0.43 0.72 19.84
C LEU A 46 -0.41 -0.45 19.34
N TRP A 47 -0.66 -0.48 18.04
CA TRP A 47 -1.11 -1.66 17.32
C TRP A 47 -0.16 -1.96 16.17
N TYR A 48 0.02 -3.24 15.86
CA TYR A 48 0.94 -3.70 14.83
C TYR A 48 0.37 -4.91 14.10
N TYR A 49 0.57 -4.95 12.78
CA TYR A 49 0.41 -6.17 12.01
C TYR A 49 1.35 -6.23 10.81
N GLN A 50 1.59 -7.45 10.36
CA GLN A 50 2.27 -7.77 9.13
C GLN A 50 1.44 -8.76 8.32
N ILE A 51 1.34 -8.52 7.02
CA ILE A 51 0.72 -9.41 6.05
C ILE A 51 1.80 -9.81 5.05
N ASP A 52 1.99 -11.11 4.91
CA ASP A 52 2.96 -11.69 3.99
C ASP A 52 2.23 -12.46 2.89
N GLN A 53 2.61 -12.20 1.64
CA GLN A 53 2.17 -12.94 0.47
C GLN A 53 0.64 -12.96 0.25
N LEU A 54 -0.09 -11.88 0.54
CA LEU A 54 -1.52 -11.83 0.22
C LEU A 54 -1.71 -11.79 -1.30
N LEU A 55 -2.36 -12.80 -1.85
CA LEU A 55 -2.59 -12.93 -3.28
C LEU A 55 -3.95 -12.35 -3.66
N ILE A 56 -3.93 -11.32 -4.51
CA ILE A 56 -5.10 -10.63 -5.03
C ILE A 56 -5.19 -10.91 -6.52
N GLU A 57 -6.38 -11.33 -6.95
CA GLU A 57 -6.64 -11.58 -8.37
C GLU A 57 -6.83 -10.25 -9.10
N VAL A 58 -5.97 -10.01 -10.10
CA VAL A 58 -5.96 -8.77 -10.89
C VAL A 58 -5.92 -9.08 -12.38
N GLY A 59 -6.01 -8.03 -13.20
CA GLY A 59 -6.04 -8.13 -14.65
C GLY A 59 -7.46 -8.06 -15.23
N GLY A 60 -7.60 -8.49 -16.47
CA GLY A 60 -8.84 -8.37 -17.24
C GLY A 60 -8.88 -7.14 -18.15
N LYS A 61 -10.08 -6.81 -18.64
CA LYS A 61 -10.28 -5.74 -19.63
C LYS A 61 -9.84 -4.38 -19.06
N GLY A 62 -9.00 -3.67 -19.80
CA GLY A 62 -8.60 -2.29 -19.50
C GLY A 62 -7.21 -2.12 -18.89
N LEU A 63 -6.60 -3.18 -18.35
CA LEU A 63 -5.22 -3.12 -17.87
C LEU A 63 -4.25 -3.06 -19.07
N LYS A 64 -3.46 -2.00 -19.15
CA LYS A 64 -2.45 -1.79 -20.20
C LYS A 64 -1.09 -2.23 -19.68
N TYR A 65 -0.51 -3.25 -20.29
CA TYR A 65 0.86 -3.67 -20.04
C TYR A 65 1.60 -3.90 -21.35
N PHE A 66 2.91 -3.74 -21.30
CA PHE A 66 3.82 -4.16 -22.35
C PHE A 66 4.72 -5.29 -21.81
N PRO A 67 4.86 -6.40 -22.54
CA PRO A 67 4.28 -6.65 -23.86
C PRO A 67 2.79 -7.03 -23.80
N THR A 68 2.00 -6.62 -24.80
CA THR A 68 0.53 -6.81 -24.83
C THR A 68 0.07 -8.27 -24.85
N HIS A 69 0.96 -9.20 -25.21
CA HIS A 69 0.70 -10.65 -25.17
C HIS A 69 0.87 -11.26 -23.76
N ALA A 70 1.24 -10.48 -22.75
CA ALA A 70 1.32 -10.91 -21.34
C ALA A 70 -0.04 -11.03 -20.63
N SER A 71 -1.11 -11.27 -21.38
CA SER A 71 -2.49 -11.16 -20.93
C SER A 71 -3.08 -12.38 -20.23
N GLY A 72 -2.31 -13.47 -20.11
CA GLY A 72 -2.83 -14.77 -19.70
C GLY A 72 -3.21 -14.90 -18.22
N THR A 73 -2.34 -14.47 -17.31
CA THR A 73 -2.56 -14.60 -15.85
C THR A 73 -1.71 -13.56 -15.11
N THR A 74 -2.31 -12.45 -14.67
CA THR A 74 -1.60 -11.48 -13.81
C THR A 74 -2.05 -11.70 -12.37
N GLN A 75 -1.09 -11.96 -11.48
CA GLN A 75 -1.34 -12.04 -10.05
C GLN A 75 -0.71 -10.84 -9.36
N CYS A 76 -1.42 -10.29 -8.39
CA CYS A 76 -0.89 -9.28 -7.48
C CYS A 76 -0.59 -9.92 -6.14
N ARG A 77 0.62 -9.69 -5.65
CA ARG A 77 1.02 -10.00 -4.29
C ARG A 77 1.16 -8.71 -3.50
N LEU A 78 0.55 -8.68 -2.33
CA LEU A 78 0.68 -7.62 -1.34
C LEU A 78 1.47 -8.14 -0.13
N ASP A 79 2.56 -7.47 0.20
CA ASP A 79 3.30 -7.65 1.45
C ASP A 79 3.26 -6.31 2.20
N MET A 80 2.98 -6.30 3.50
CA MET A 80 2.94 -5.05 4.25
C MET A 80 3.23 -5.20 5.74
N THR A 81 3.79 -4.14 6.31
CA THR A 81 4.02 -3.98 7.74
C THR A 81 3.46 -2.61 8.17
N VAL A 82 2.58 -2.60 9.16
CA VAL A 82 1.95 -1.37 9.67
C VAL A 82 2.02 -1.34 11.19
N GLU A 83 2.47 -0.22 11.73
CA GLU A 83 2.46 0.07 13.16
C GLU A 83 1.82 1.43 13.38
N GLY A 84 0.81 1.52 14.24
CA GLY A 84 0.16 2.78 14.56
C GLY A 84 -0.09 2.97 16.05
N TYR A 85 -0.43 4.21 16.39
CA TYR A 85 -0.72 4.60 17.76
C TYR A 85 -2.18 4.26 18.12
N GLU A 86 -2.38 3.74 19.33
CA GLU A 86 -3.71 3.43 19.86
C GLU A 86 -4.52 4.72 20.03
N THR A 87 -3.93 5.73 20.67
CA THR A 87 -4.54 7.04 20.92
C THR A 87 -3.81 8.14 20.16
N ARG A 88 -4.55 9.09 19.58
CA ARG A 88 -3.98 10.35 19.08
C ARG A 88 -4.01 11.42 20.15
N VAL A 89 -3.02 12.32 20.10
CA VAL A 89 -3.03 13.53 20.91
C VAL A 89 -3.90 14.59 20.23
N ASN A 90 -3.84 14.70 18.90
CA ASN A 90 -4.63 15.64 18.09
C ASN A 90 -5.16 15.01 16.78
N ASP A 91 -6.19 15.63 16.20
CA ASP A 91 -6.80 15.23 14.91
C ASP A 91 -5.82 15.34 13.72
N ASP A 92 -4.76 16.12 13.86
CA ASP A 92 -3.74 16.36 12.83
C ASP A 92 -2.45 15.57 13.04
N ASP A 93 -2.37 14.70 14.05
CA ASP A 93 -1.17 13.89 14.27
C ASP A 93 -1.05 12.78 13.22
N ASP A 94 0.18 12.40 12.91
CA ASP A 94 0.46 11.22 12.10
C ASP A 94 0.04 9.94 12.88
N PRO A 95 -0.97 9.20 12.41
CA PRO A 95 -1.45 8.03 13.15
C PRO A 95 -0.54 6.83 13.09
N LEU A 96 0.41 6.80 12.14
CA LEU A 96 1.29 5.66 11.96
C LEU A 96 2.69 5.96 12.45
N LYS A 97 3.24 5.01 13.19
CA LYS A 97 4.64 4.96 13.54
C LYS A 97 5.47 4.34 12.41
N HIS A 98 4.93 3.31 11.76
CA HIS A 98 5.56 2.62 10.65
C HIS A 98 4.53 2.26 9.56
N ASN A 99 4.92 2.44 8.30
CA ASN A 99 4.15 2.01 7.14
C ASN A 99 5.11 1.58 6.05
N GLY A 100 5.08 0.29 5.71
CA GLY A 100 5.79 -0.29 4.58
C GLY A 100 4.83 -1.19 3.81
N VAL A 101 4.60 -0.89 2.54
CA VAL A 101 3.67 -1.63 1.68
C VAL A 101 4.37 -1.94 0.36
N GLN A 102 4.40 -3.21 -0.01
CA GLN A 102 4.97 -3.71 -1.25
C GLN A 102 3.88 -4.34 -2.11
N ILE A 103 3.74 -3.84 -3.33
CA ILE A 103 2.84 -4.39 -4.34
C ILE A 103 3.70 -5.00 -5.44
N PHE A 104 3.51 -6.29 -5.70
CA PHE A 104 4.22 -7.02 -6.74
C PHE A 104 3.24 -7.64 -7.72
N LEU A 105 3.32 -7.24 -8.98
CA LEU A 105 2.60 -7.87 -10.08
C LEU A 105 3.51 -8.86 -10.78
N SER A 106 2.97 -10.04 -11.07
CA SER A 106 3.62 -11.05 -11.89
C SER A 106 2.67 -11.55 -12.97
N SER A 107 3.17 -11.65 -14.20
CA SER A 107 2.50 -12.32 -15.31
C SER A 107 3.45 -13.29 -16.00
N SER A 108 2.91 -14.39 -16.53
CA SER A 108 3.68 -15.42 -17.23
C SER A 108 3.12 -15.66 -18.64
N VAL A 109 4.02 -15.76 -19.62
CA VAL A 109 3.70 -16.17 -21.01
C VAL A 109 4.66 -17.30 -21.42
N GLY A 110 4.14 -18.52 -21.48
CA GLY A 110 4.98 -19.70 -21.64
C GLY A 110 6.02 -19.77 -20.51
N ALA A 111 7.31 -19.81 -20.87
CA ALA A 111 8.41 -19.81 -19.90
C ALA A 111 8.85 -18.42 -19.42
N LYS A 112 8.33 -17.33 -20.01
CA LYS A 112 8.76 -15.96 -19.68
C LYS A 112 7.92 -15.39 -18.55
N LYS A 113 8.59 -14.74 -17.59
CA LYS A 113 7.96 -14.01 -16.49
C LYS A 113 8.17 -12.51 -16.66
N TYR A 114 7.12 -11.75 -16.39
CA TYR A 114 7.08 -10.29 -16.43
C TYR A 114 6.64 -9.79 -15.06
N ASN A 115 7.36 -8.85 -14.49
CA ASN A 115 7.06 -8.37 -13.16
C ASN A 115 7.11 -6.84 -13.07
N ALA A 116 6.34 -6.31 -12.14
CA ALA A 116 6.35 -4.89 -11.78
C ALA A 116 6.20 -4.79 -10.26
N ALA A 117 6.87 -3.81 -9.65
CA ALA A 117 6.85 -3.63 -8.21
C ALA A 117 6.70 -2.14 -7.85
N TRP A 118 5.95 -1.90 -6.78
CA TRP A 118 5.79 -0.60 -6.15
C TRP A 118 6.06 -0.72 -4.66
N HIS A 119 6.80 0.26 -4.14
CA HIS A 119 7.12 0.40 -2.73
C HIS A 119 6.46 1.67 -2.19
N PHE A 120 5.71 1.55 -1.10
CA PHE A 120 5.14 2.67 -0.36
C PHE A 120 5.68 2.64 1.05
N ASP A 121 6.53 3.60 1.37
CA ASP A 121 7.24 3.64 2.65
C ASP A 121 7.05 4.97 3.34
N ALA A 122 7.13 4.94 4.67
CA ALA A 122 7.20 6.12 5.50
C ALA A 122 8.66 6.48 5.82
N GLN A 123 9.06 7.72 5.53
CA GLN A 123 10.39 8.20 5.90
C GLN A 123 10.48 8.40 7.42
N GLY A 124 11.39 7.68 8.06
CA GLY A 124 11.68 7.85 9.48
C GLY A 124 12.39 9.17 9.79
N ALA A 125 12.52 9.53 11.07
CA ALA A 125 13.19 10.75 11.51
C ALA A 125 14.72 10.77 11.29
N ARG A 126 15.32 9.68 10.78
CA ARG A 126 16.77 9.56 10.60
C ARG A 126 17.16 9.66 9.13
N GLY A 127 18.08 10.58 8.86
CA GLY A 127 18.77 10.73 7.58
C GLY A 127 18.45 12.07 6.93
N THR A 128 19.45 12.97 6.89
CA THR A 128 19.47 14.07 5.93
C THR A 128 19.64 13.45 4.55
N SER A 129 18.52 13.20 3.86
CA SER A 129 18.58 12.85 2.45
C SER A 129 19.02 14.09 1.67
N HIS A 130 20.04 13.95 0.83
CA HIS A 130 20.39 15.00 -0.15
C HIS A 130 19.31 15.19 -1.21
N TYR A 131 18.35 14.26 -1.28
CA TYR A 131 17.23 14.25 -2.21
C TYR A 131 15.91 14.49 -1.47
N LEU A 132 14.96 15.09 -2.19
CA LEU A 132 13.62 15.30 -1.70
C LEU A 132 13.00 13.98 -1.19
N HIS A 133 12.48 14.01 0.05
CA HIS A 133 12.02 12.81 0.73
C HIS A 133 10.71 13.08 1.49
N PRO A 134 9.55 12.78 0.88
CA PRO A 134 8.26 12.97 1.53
C PRO A 134 8.08 12.03 2.72
N ARG A 135 7.30 12.47 3.72
CA ARG A 135 6.96 11.64 4.89
C ARG A 135 6.37 10.29 4.49
N TYR A 136 5.49 10.26 3.50
CA TYR A 136 4.98 9.05 2.86
C TYR A 136 5.20 9.17 1.37
N HIS A 137 5.81 8.16 0.77
CA HIS A 137 6.16 8.19 -0.63
C HIS A 137 5.97 6.85 -1.33
N MET A 138 5.66 6.93 -2.61
CA MET A 138 5.62 5.81 -3.53
C MET A 138 6.85 5.83 -4.45
N THR A 139 7.41 4.65 -4.70
CA THR A 139 8.52 4.42 -5.63
C THR A 139 8.15 3.24 -6.53
N PHE A 140 8.34 3.37 -7.84
CA PHE A 140 8.26 2.24 -8.78
C PHE A 140 9.64 1.61 -8.95
N GLY A 141 9.75 0.28 -8.99
CA GLY A 141 11.05 -0.37 -9.04
C GLY A 141 11.45 -0.97 -7.71
N GLY A 142 12.76 -1.01 -7.41
CA GLY A 142 13.29 -1.39 -6.10
C GLY A 142 13.82 -2.82 -6.01
N LEU A 143 14.09 -3.25 -4.76
CA LEU A 143 14.81 -4.48 -4.41
C LEU A 143 14.25 -5.76 -5.04
N GLN A 144 12.97 -5.78 -5.40
CA GLN A 144 12.30 -6.95 -5.99
C GLN A 144 12.49 -7.06 -7.51
N LEU A 145 12.81 -5.96 -8.19
CA LEU A 145 13.05 -5.94 -9.64
C LEU A 145 14.53 -6.12 -10.00
N PHE A 146 15.46 -5.65 -9.16
CA PHE A 146 16.90 -5.78 -9.42
C PHE A 146 17.38 -7.24 -9.64
N PRO A 147 16.99 -8.24 -8.83
CA PRO A 147 17.38 -9.65 -9.03
C PRO A 147 16.87 -10.26 -10.34
N GLN A 148 15.84 -9.66 -10.94
CA GLN A 148 15.24 -10.15 -12.19
C GLN A 148 15.88 -9.52 -13.43
N LEU A 149 16.59 -8.41 -13.25
CA LEU A 149 17.38 -7.75 -14.29
C LEU A 149 18.80 -8.32 -14.40
N SER A 150 19.26 -9.05 -13.39
CA SER A 150 20.65 -9.52 -13.25
C SER A 150 20.91 -10.96 -13.71
N VAL A 151 20.01 -11.58 -14.49
CA VAL A 151 20.26 -12.93 -15.01
C VAL A 151 21.02 -12.86 -16.33
N ASP A 152 22.31 -13.17 -16.23
CA ASP A 152 23.24 -13.36 -17.33
C ASP A 152 22.96 -14.73 -17.99
N ASN A 153 22.38 -14.73 -19.19
CA ASN A 153 22.27 -15.89 -20.11
C ASN A 153 21.77 -15.45 -21.52
N GLY A 154 22.12 -14.24 -21.95
CA GLY A 154 21.92 -13.79 -23.33
C GLY A 154 20.49 -13.47 -23.77
N GLN A 155 19.47 -13.51 -22.91
CA GLN A 155 18.09 -13.16 -23.26
C GLN A 155 17.37 -12.24 -22.27
N HIS A 156 17.94 -11.07 -21.98
CA HIS A 156 17.20 -9.95 -21.40
C HIS A 156 17.25 -8.77 -22.37
N GLN A 157 16.17 -8.57 -23.15
CA GLN A 157 16.09 -7.53 -24.19
C GLN A 157 15.70 -6.16 -23.63
N MET A 158 16.36 -5.69 -22.58
CA MET A 158 16.39 -4.25 -22.26
C MET A 158 17.62 -3.62 -22.91
N ARG A 159 17.71 -3.68 -24.25
CA ARG A 159 18.80 -3.03 -24.98
C ARG A 159 18.50 -1.53 -25.05
N ASN A 160 19.46 -0.71 -24.63
CA ASN A 160 19.41 0.76 -24.66
C ASN A 160 18.40 1.43 -23.70
N LEU A 161 18.22 0.89 -22.48
CA LEU A 161 17.43 1.51 -21.42
C LEU A 161 18.34 2.04 -20.31
N LEU A 162 18.17 3.33 -19.95
CA LEU A 162 18.70 3.90 -18.72
C LEU A 162 17.63 3.76 -17.64
N LEU A 163 17.82 2.84 -16.70
CA LEU A 163 16.95 2.69 -15.53
C LEU A 163 17.59 3.44 -14.36
N LEU A 164 17.03 4.60 -14.02
CA LEU A 164 17.36 5.34 -12.80
C LEU A 164 16.46 4.87 -11.66
N ASP A 165 16.88 5.09 -10.42
CA ASP A 165 15.96 5.02 -9.29
C ASP A 165 14.77 5.95 -9.57
N SER A 166 13.55 5.42 -9.46
CA SER A 166 12.37 6.23 -9.77
C SER A 166 12.26 7.37 -8.75
N PRO A 167 11.85 8.59 -9.16
CA PRO A 167 11.54 9.65 -8.22
C PRO A 167 10.54 9.19 -7.16
N ARG A 168 10.75 9.64 -5.92
CA ARG A 168 9.82 9.41 -4.82
C ARG A 168 8.69 10.43 -4.88
N PHE A 169 7.48 9.97 -5.18
CA PHE A 169 6.31 10.84 -5.21
C PHE A 169 5.58 10.79 -3.86
N SER A 170 5.17 11.95 -3.36
CA SER A 170 4.28 12.03 -2.20
C SER A 170 3.04 11.19 -2.45
N HIS A 171 2.71 10.32 -1.50
CA HIS A 171 1.53 9.49 -1.55
C HIS A 171 0.99 9.36 -0.12
N PRO A 172 -0.33 9.43 0.11
CA PRO A 172 -0.87 9.27 1.46
C PRO A 172 -0.60 7.84 2.00
N PRO A 173 -0.54 7.66 3.33
CA PRO A 173 -0.33 6.35 3.96
C PRO A 173 -1.39 5.33 3.55
N LEU A 174 -1.01 4.04 3.55
CA LEU A 174 -1.87 2.92 3.19
C LEU A 174 -1.90 1.87 4.31
N ASP A 175 -3.08 1.61 4.90
CA ASP A 175 -3.34 0.36 5.62
C ASP A 175 -3.85 -0.72 4.65
N LEU A 176 -4.18 -1.91 5.17
CA LEU A 176 -4.63 -3.02 4.31
C LEU A 176 -5.85 -2.63 3.46
N VAL A 177 -6.83 -1.94 4.04
CA VAL A 177 -8.05 -1.53 3.34
C VAL A 177 -7.70 -0.61 2.16
N LEU A 178 -6.88 0.41 2.40
CA LEU A 178 -6.48 1.38 1.37
C LEU A 178 -5.54 0.77 0.33
N ALA A 179 -4.63 -0.13 0.75
CA ALA A 179 -3.75 -0.85 -0.15
C ALA A 179 -4.54 -1.76 -1.10
N VAL A 180 -5.56 -2.46 -0.60
CA VAL A 180 -6.47 -3.26 -1.43
C VAL A 180 -7.29 -2.38 -2.36
N ASP A 181 -7.90 -1.29 -1.89
CA ASP A 181 -8.64 -0.37 -2.78
C ASP A 181 -7.73 0.20 -3.88
N PHE A 182 -6.49 0.56 -3.54
CA PHE A 182 -5.47 0.99 -4.51
C PHE A 182 -5.19 -0.08 -5.57
N ILE A 183 -4.94 -1.33 -5.16
CA ILE A 183 -4.68 -2.44 -6.08
C ILE A 183 -5.87 -2.65 -7.01
N LEU A 184 -7.09 -2.67 -6.46
CA LEU A 184 -8.29 -2.91 -7.23
C LEU A 184 -8.56 -1.78 -8.23
N SER A 185 -8.46 -0.52 -7.79
CA SER A 185 -8.74 0.64 -8.64
C SER A 185 -7.76 0.77 -9.81
N HIS A 186 -6.52 0.30 -9.65
CA HIS A 186 -5.49 0.38 -10.67
C HIS A 186 -5.36 -0.89 -11.53
N PHE A 187 -5.61 -2.06 -10.94
CA PHE A 187 -5.27 -3.35 -11.57
C PHE A 187 -6.46 -4.30 -11.74
N ALA A 188 -7.63 -4.03 -11.16
CA ALA A 188 -8.79 -4.92 -11.23
C ALA A 188 -10.13 -4.14 -11.32
N GLY A 189 -10.25 -3.22 -12.29
CA GLY A 189 -11.38 -2.29 -12.43
C GLY A 189 -12.79 -2.90 -12.26
N PRO A 190 -13.12 -4.06 -12.89
CA PRO A 190 -14.41 -4.71 -12.66
C PRO A 190 -14.63 -5.18 -11.22
N LYS A 191 -13.60 -5.76 -10.58
CA LYS A 191 -13.67 -6.17 -9.17
C LYS A 191 -13.78 -4.95 -8.25
N TRP A 192 -13.07 -3.86 -8.56
CA TRP A 192 -13.20 -2.59 -7.85
C TRP A 192 -14.62 -2.03 -7.88
N ALA A 193 -15.22 -1.98 -9.08
CA ALA A 193 -16.60 -1.52 -9.25
C ALA A 193 -17.60 -2.39 -8.48
N SER A 194 -17.39 -3.71 -8.46
CA SER A 194 -18.20 -4.65 -7.66
C SER A 194 -18.02 -4.44 -6.16
N ALA A 195 -16.77 -4.32 -5.69
CA ALA A 195 -16.47 -4.10 -4.27
C ALA A 195 -17.15 -2.83 -3.72
N ARG A 196 -17.21 -1.76 -4.53
CA ARG A 196 -17.88 -0.50 -4.16
C ARG A 196 -19.41 -0.60 -4.06
N GLN A 197 -20.02 -1.72 -4.49
CA GLN A 197 -21.44 -2.00 -4.25
C GLN A 197 -21.69 -2.61 -2.86
N SER A 198 -20.67 -3.14 -2.19
CA SER A 198 -20.78 -3.62 -0.82
C SER A 198 -20.74 -2.45 0.17
N ALA A 199 -21.83 -2.29 0.93
CA ALA A 199 -21.92 -1.26 1.97
C ALA A 199 -20.82 -1.43 3.03
N ASP A 200 -20.53 -2.68 3.42
CA ASP A 200 -19.53 -3.01 4.43
C ASP A 200 -18.12 -2.65 3.94
N TYR A 201 -17.78 -3.02 2.69
CA TYR A 201 -16.49 -2.63 2.08
C TYR A 201 -16.31 -1.11 2.04
N VAL A 202 -17.36 -0.38 1.60
CA VAL A 202 -17.34 1.08 1.55
C VAL A 202 -17.22 1.70 2.95
N GLN A 203 -17.83 1.07 3.97
CA GLN A 203 -17.71 1.54 5.35
C GLN A 203 -16.28 1.40 5.87
N HIS A 204 -15.63 0.25 5.68
CA HIS A 204 -14.22 0.07 6.04
C HIS A 204 -13.33 1.08 5.33
N LEU A 205 -13.55 1.28 4.03
CA LEU A 205 -12.79 2.25 3.28
C LEU A 205 -12.91 3.67 3.86
N LYS A 206 -14.13 4.10 4.20
CA LYS A 206 -14.35 5.42 4.81
C LYS A 206 -13.63 5.55 6.15
N ARG A 207 -13.69 4.52 7.01
CA ARG A 207 -12.97 4.51 8.30
C ARG A 207 -11.47 4.64 8.10
N SER A 208 -10.88 3.88 7.17
CA SER A 208 -9.46 3.99 6.84
C SER A 208 -9.07 5.35 6.26
N GLN A 209 -9.90 5.95 5.39
CA GLN A 209 -9.66 7.29 4.85
C GLN A 209 -9.75 8.37 5.94
N GLU A 210 -10.76 8.30 6.82
CA GLU A 210 -10.90 9.21 7.96
C GLU A 210 -9.74 9.07 8.94
N ARG A 211 -9.27 7.84 9.17
CA ARG A 211 -8.10 7.55 10.01
C ARG A 211 -6.83 8.08 9.34
N LEU A 212 -6.52 7.71 8.11
CA LEU A 212 -5.17 7.93 7.56
C LEU A 212 -5.08 9.14 6.63
N TRP A 213 -6.04 9.32 5.73
CA TRP A 213 -5.96 10.35 4.68
C TRP A 213 -6.42 11.73 5.17
N LYS A 214 -7.43 11.79 6.04
CA LYS A 214 -7.88 13.06 6.62
C LYS A 214 -6.76 13.84 7.34
N PRO A 215 -6.01 13.26 8.31
CA PRO A 215 -4.92 13.99 8.95
C PRO A 215 -3.77 14.29 7.97
N TYR A 216 -3.49 13.40 7.02
CA TYR A 216 -2.47 13.61 5.98
C TYR A 216 -2.75 14.86 5.14
N PHE A 217 -3.96 14.93 4.57
CA PHE A 217 -4.36 16.06 3.72
C PHE A 217 -4.59 17.34 4.52
N SER A 218 -5.06 17.24 5.77
CA SER A 218 -5.11 18.39 6.70
C SER A 218 -3.72 18.98 6.91
N SER A 219 -2.72 18.14 7.19
CA SER A 219 -1.34 18.57 7.35
C SER A 219 -0.78 19.22 6.07
N ALA A 220 -1.04 18.63 4.90
CA ALA A 220 -0.60 19.21 3.62
C ALA A 220 -1.23 20.59 3.37
N ALA A 221 -2.53 20.74 3.65
CA ALA A 221 -3.23 22.01 3.52
C ALA A 221 -2.67 23.09 4.47
N LYS A 222 -2.33 22.73 5.71
CA LYS A 222 -1.69 23.64 6.67
C LYS A 222 -0.33 24.13 6.17
N ILE A 223 0.48 23.23 5.60
CA ILE A 223 1.78 23.58 5.02
C ILE A 223 1.62 24.62 3.90
N CYS A 224 0.67 24.39 2.98
CA CYS A 224 0.35 25.39 1.94
C CYS A 224 -0.03 26.75 2.51
N ALA A 225 -0.70 26.78 3.65
CA ALA A 225 -1.14 28.00 4.32
C ALA A 225 -0.05 28.63 5.22
N GLY A 226 1.16 28.06 5.28
CA GLY A 226 2.22 28.50 6.20
C GLY A 226 1.88 28.26 7.68
N ALA A 227 0.92 27.38 7.97
CA ALA A 227 0.49 27.05 9.33
C ALA A 227 1.31 25.89 9.91
N PRO A 228 1.53 25.85 11.24
CA PRO A 228 2.20 24.73 11.89
C PRO A 228 1.49 23.39 11.64
N HIS A 229 2.27 22.33 11.49
CA HIS A 229 1.78 20.95 11.36
C HIS A 229 2.47 20.02 12.35
N ALA A 230 1.79 18.93 12.73
CA ALA A 230 2.27 17.96 13.72
C ALA A 230 3.08 16.79 13.12
N TRP A 231 3.13 16.69 11.79
CA TRP A 231 3.84 15.63 11.09
C TRP A 231 5.35 15.92 11.09
N GLY A 232 6.19 14.89 11.20
CA GLY A 232 7.66 15.03 11.22
C GLY A 232 8.23 15.62 9.93
N PRO A 233 8.90 14.84 9.06
CA PRO A 233 9.15 15.28 7.69
C PRO A 233 7.85 15.78 7.04
N SER A 234 7.94 16.77 6.13
CA SER A 234 6.77 17.27 5.43
C SER A 234 6.09 16.13 4.63
N PRO A 235 4.75 15.99 4.71
CA PRO A 235 3.96 15.18 3.77
C PRO A 235 4.27 15.51 2.29
N TRP A 236 4.64 16.77 2.04
CA TRP A 236 4.86 17.30 0.71
C TRP A 236 5.99 18.34 0.73
N PRO A 237 7.26 17.89 0.75
CA PRO A 237 8.41 18.78 0.88
C PRO A 237 8.60 19.74 -0.31
N GLN A 238 7.88 19.56 -1.42
CA GLN A 238 7.81 20.50 -2.54
C GLN A 238 6.95 21.74 -2.23
N LEU A 239 6.10 21.67 -1.21
CA LEU A 239 5.26 22.79 -0.78
C LEU A 239 6.08 23.63 0.21
N VAL A 240 6.93 24.49 -0.32
CA VAL A 240 7.70 25.54 0.39
C VAL A 240 7.27 26.91 -0.08
#